data_AF-F2B8U1-F1
#
_entry.id   AF-F2B8U1-F1
#
_cell.length_a   1.000
_cell.length_b   1.000
_cell.length_c   1.000
_cell.angle_alpha   90.00
_cell.angle_beta   90.00
_cell.angle_gamma   90.00
#
_symmetry.space_group_name_H-M   'P 1'
#
loop_
_entity.id
_entity.type
_entity.pdbx_description
1 polymer ?
#
loop_
_entity_poly.entity_id
_entity_poly.type
_entity_poly.pdbx_seq_one_letter_code
_entity_poly.pdbx_strand_id
1 'polypeptide(L)'
;MAQTKQKLVIKPKSVHVAQAFDIAFPVSEQSVFSDSYDWETERKRLSGLSDEESGHSNAAALEVLAAHEMLLKQHIMRQRIRSGRARSRSIAAVDLDDYEIYPSEDRAFEDVGQLGGSEDAFELHTKHAVRMWEGRNDPKGPRWPGIRYAMGLCGELARSTKADNPFAHAELLRLESEMEAVSAQLATDTDRLQQQLEACGSGGIHISVVANNNPLLIKVASLRGYGFRLLQLLLAYDYLVRVAMTMGMKGVMTNHASNDVIHKSGRGMRVLLQGIYLSAMRIRQIRQVNRRALLENDALAAKLAEGVAAGGLSPLPKEVLLYETKPAYVYVVQKIEADRLNELYEKALALGLIEYSDTE
;
A
#
# COMPACT_ATOMS: atom_id res chain seq x y z
N MET A 1 -7.78 -11.29 -36.88
CA MET A 1 -6.78 -11.08 -35.84
C MET A 1 -6.30 -9.65 -35.99
N ALA A 2 -6.51 -8.78 -34.99
CA ALA A 2 -6.04 -7.41 -35.08
C ALA A 2 -4.50 -7.40 -35.06
N GLN A 3 -3.89 -6.80 -36.07
CA GLN A 3 -2.44 -6.66 -36.19
C GLN A 3 -1.95 -5.87 -34.97
N THR A 4 -1.04 -6.44 -34.18
CA THR A 4 -0.50 -5.77 -32.99
C THR A 4 0.36 -4.60 -33.46
N LYS A 5 -0.12 -3.36 -33.24
CA LYS A 5 0.63 -2.16 -33.59
C LYS A 5 1.92 -2.08 -32.77
N GLN A 6 2.99 -1.67 -33.42
CA GLN A 6 4.28 -1.41 -32.79
C GLN A 6 4.25 -0.07 -32.06
N LYS A 7 4.50 -0.08 -30.75
CA LYS A 7 4.63 1.14 -29.95
C LYS A 7 5.90 1.91 -30.35
N LEU A 8 5.76 3.22 -30.58
CA LEU A 8 6.87 4.11 -30.93
C LEU A 8 6.77 5.41 -30.12
N VAL A 9 7.87 5.81 -29.47
CA VAL A 9 7.93 7.08 -28.74
C VAL A 9 8.55 8.15 -29.63
N ILE A 10 7.80 9.20 -29.93
CA ILE A 10 8.27 10.37 -30.68
C ILE A 10 8.03 11.60 -29.83
N LYS A 11 9.11 12.30 -29.47
CA LYS A 11 9.03 13.51 -28.64
C LYS A 11 8.18 14.59 -29.34
N PRO A 12 7.37 15.37 -28.59
CA PRO A 12 6.63 16.49 -29.16
C PRO A 12 7.54 17.44 -29.93
N LYS A 13 7.03 18.01 -31.02
CA LYS A 13 7.74 18.98 -31.89
C LYS A 13 9.08 18.50 -32.48
N SER A 14 9.33 17.19 -32.50
CA SER A 14 10.59 16.63 -33.00
C SER A 14 10.60 16.38 -34.52
N VAL A 15 9.43 16.38 -35.17
CA VAL A 15 9.29 16.34 -36.63
C VAL A 15 9.26 17.77 -37.16
N HIS A 16 10.35 18.19 -37.79
CA HIS A 16 10.46 19.55 -38.32
C HIS A 16 9.64 19.70 -39.61
N VAL A 17 8.76 20.70 -39.63
CA VAL A 17 7.95 21.13 -40.77
C VAL A 17 8.55 22.43 -41.32
N ALA A 18 9.13 22.37 -42.53
CA ALA A 18 9.73 23.53 -43.19
C ALA A 18 8.78 24.22 -44.19
N GLN A 19 7.72 23.52 -44.59
CA GLN A 19 6.70 24.03 -45.51
C GLN A 19 5.72 24.93 -44.76
N ALA A 20 5.36 26.08 -45.35
CA ALA A 20 4.26 26.89 -44.88
C ALA A 20 2.97 26.45 -45.59
N PHE A 21 1.86 26.40 -44.85
CA PHE A 21 0.54 26.10 -45.39
C PHE A 21 -0.37 27.31 -45.18
N ASP A 22 -1.01 27.78 -46.25
CA ASP A 22 -1.86 28.98 -46.24
C ASP A 22 -3.30 28.72 -45.72
N ILE A 23 -3.53 27.54 -45.11
CA ILE A 23 -4.82 27.13 -44.56
C ILE A 23 -4.76 26.96 -43.05
N ALA A 24 -5.87 27.24 -42.37
CA ALA A 24 -6.01 26.90 -40.96
C ALA A 24 -6.19 25.39 -40.79
N PHE A 25 -5.47 24.80 -39.84
CA PHE A 25 -5.50 23.37 -39.53
C PHE A 25 -5.57 23.14 -38.00
N PRO A 26 -6.07 21.97 -37.55
CA PRO A 26 -6.14 21.66 -36.13
C PRO A 26 -4.75 21.55 -35.51
N VAL A 27 -4.61 22.06 -34.29
CA VAL A 27 -3.34 22.03 -33.54
C VAL A 27 -3.51 21.36 -32.18
N SER A 28 -2.47 20.68 -31.74
CA SER A 28 -2.39 20.01 -30.44
C SER A 28 -1.04 20.31 -29.78
N GLU A 29 -1.06 20.61 -28.48
CA GLU A 29 0.18 20.83 -27.71
C GLU A 29 1.10 19.60 -27.71
N GLN A 30 0.52 18.42 -27.92
CA GLN A 30 1.20 17.13 -27.89
C GLN A 30 1.60 16.65 -29.28
N SER A 31 1.40 17.48 -30.30
CA SER A 31 1.79 17.15 -31.67
C SER A 31 3.28 16.84 -31.77
N VAL A 32 3.58 15.82 -32.57
CA VAL A 32 4.96 15.45 -32.93
C VAL A 32 5.59 16.46 -33.90
N PHE A 33 4.79 17.30 -34.55
CA PHE A 33 5.23 18.27 -35.54
C PHE A 33 5.58 19.64 -34.94
N SER A 34 6.57 20.32 -35.51
CA SER A 34 7.04 21.60 -34.98
C SER A 34 6.02 22.75 -35.10
N ASP A 35 5.10 22.66 -36.04
CA ASP A 35 3.97 23.59 -36.25
C ASP A 35 2.72 23.23 -35.43
N SER A 36 2.83 22.20 -34.60
CA SER A 36 1.77 21.70 -33.70
C SER A 36 0.57 21.05 -34.39
N TYR A 37 0.66 20.66 -35.67
CA TYR A 37 -0.43 20.02 -36.40
C TYR A 37 -0.97 18.75 -35.73
N ASP A 38 -2.28 18.66 -35.48
CA ASP A 38 -2.94 17.49 -34.88
C ASP A 38 -3.31 16.45 -35.95
N TRP A 39 -2.30 15.69 -36.37
CA TRP A 39 -2.45 14.72 -37.45
C TRP A 39 -3.39 13.55 -37.10
N GLU A 40 -3.52 13.14 -35.84
CA GLU A 40 -4.32 11.95 -35.48
C GLU A 40 -5.81 12.25 -35.59
N THR A 41 -6.22 13.40 -35.05
CA THR A 41 -7.60 13.87 -35.15
C THR A 41 -7.97 14.12 -36.61
N GLU A 42 -7.06 14.75 -37.36
CA GLU A 42 -7.30 15.10 -38.75
C GLU A 42 -7.32 13.88 -39.68
N ARG A 43 -6.45 12.90 -39.45
CA ARG A 43 -6.47 11.61 -40.17
C ARG A 43 -7.76 10.85 -39.94
N LYS A 44 -8.26 10.81 -38.69
CA LYS A 44 -9.58 10.21 -38.39
C LYS A 44 -10.70 10.95 -39.10
N ARG A 45 -10.72 12.28 -39.04
CA ARG A 45 -11.72 13.12 -39.71
C ARG A 45 -11.75 12.88 -41.22
N LEU A 46 -10.58 12.82 -41.85
CA LEU A 46 -10.45 12.70 -43.32
C LEU A 46 -10.63 11.26 -43.81
N SER A 47 -10.34 10.25 -42.98
CA SER A 47 -10.53 8.83 -43.33
C SER A 47 -11.99 8.39 -43.51
N GLY A 48 -12.95 9.18 -43.00
CA GLY A 48 -14.38 8.89 -43.06
C GLY A 48 -15.13 9.55 -44.22
N LEU A 49 -14.44 10.33 -45.08
CA LEU A 49 -15.06 11.00 -46.23
C LEU A 49 -15.10 10.07 -47.44
N SER A 50 -16.25 9.97 -48.09
CA SER A 50 -16.38 9.29 -49.38
C SER A 50 -15.87 10.18 -50.53
N ASP A 51 -15.41 9.58 -51.64
CA ASP A 51 -14.88 10.30 -52.82
C ASP A 51 -15.85 11.36 -53.41
N GLU A 52 -17.14 11.28 -53.09
CA GLU A 52 -18.17 12.24 -53.53
C GLU A 52 -18.30 13.47 -52.60
N GLU A 53 -17.78 13.41 -51.37
CA GLU A 53 -17.86 14.47 -50.34
C GLU A 53 -16.59 15.34 -50.26
N SER A 54 -15.54 14.99 -51.01
CA SER A 54 -14.32 15.79 -51.14
C SER A 54 -14.54 16.99 -52.07
N GLY A 55 -15.40 17.91 -51.65
CA GLY A 55 -15.45 19.24 -52.26
C GLY A 55 -14.09 19.95 -52.13
N HIS A 56 -13.90 21.04 -52.90
CA HIS A 56 -12.69 21.88 -52.89
C HIS A 56 -12.22 22.30 -51.47
N SER A 57 -13.11 22.30 -50.48
CA SER A 57 -12.80 22.63 -49.08
C SER A 57 -11.93 21.58 -48.36
N ASN A 58 -11.94 20.30 -48.75
CA ASN A 58 -11.16 19.24 -48.08
C ASN A 58 -9.88 18.88 -48.84
N ALA A 59 -9.75 19.29 -50.10
CA ALA A 59 -8.57 19.01 -50.94
C ALA A 59 -7.29 19.59 -50.32
N ALA A 60 -7.34 20.85 -49.88
CA ALA A 60 -6.19 21.49 -49.22
C ALA A 60 -5.83 20.80 -47.88
N ALA A 61 -6.83 20.33 -47.11
CA ALA A 61 -6.58 19.62 -45.86
C ALA A 61 -5.95 18.22 -46.09
N LEU A 62 -6.32 17.53 -47.17
CA LEU A 62 -5.69 16.27 -47.60
C LEU A 62 -4.24 16.48 -48.02
N GLU A 63 -3.92 17.58 -48.70
CA GLU A 63 -2.53 17.94 -49.03
C GLU A 63 -1.68 18.17 -47.78
N VAL A 64 -2.22 18.91 -46.80
CA VAL A 64 -1.57 19.12 -45.50
C VAL A 64 -1.36 17.79 -44.78
N LEU A 65 -2.37 16.93 -44.71
CA LEU A 65 -2.25 15.60 -44.08
C LEU A 65 -1.17 14.76 -44.76
N ALA A 66 -1.19 14.69 -46.10
CA ALA A 66 -0.22 13.90 -46.87
C ALA A 66 1.23 14.38 -46.67
N ALA A 67 1.45 15.70 -46.60
CA ALA A 67 2.75 16.28 -46.32
C ALA A 67 3.27 15.89 -44.92
N HIS A 68 2.39 15.99 -43.90
CA HIS A 68 2.72 15.63 -42.52
C HIS A 68 2.96 14.12 -42.35
N GLU A 69 2.14 13.27 -42.98
CA GLU A 69 2.37 11.82 -42.98
C GLU A 69 3.71 11.46 -43.64
N MET A 70 4.08 12.14 -44.73
CA MET A 70 5.38 11.93 -45.38
C MET A 70 6.53 12.29 -44.43
N LEU A 71 6.45 13.44 -43.74
CA LEU A 71 7.47 13.86 -42.77
C LEU A 71 7.58 12.88 -41.60
N LEU A 72 6.45 12.36 -41.11
CA LEU A 72 6.41 11.36 -40.05
C LEU A 72 7.02 10.03 -40.51
N LYS A 73 6.65 9.52 -41.70
CA LYS A 73 7.25 8.31 -42.30
C LYS A 73 8.76 8.47 -42.45
N GLN A 74 9.24 9.63 -42.92
CA GLN A 74 10.67 9.94 -43.00
C GLN A 74 11.34 9.94 -41.63
N HIS A 75 10.71 10.54 -40.61
CA HIS A 75 11.24 10.58 -39.25
C HIS A 75 11.40 9.16 -38.67
N ILE A 76 10.35 8.33 -38.78
CA ILE A 76 10.35 6.92 -38.34
C ILE A 76 11.44 6.14 -39.05
N MET A 77 11.57 6.30 -40.38
CA MET A 77 12.62 5.65 -41.16
C MET A 77 14.02 6.05 -40.68
N ARG A 78 14.27 7.35 -40.47
CA ARG A 78 15.57 7.85 -39.96
C ARG A 78 15.88 7.26 -38.58
N GLN A 79 14.90 7.20 -37.69
CA GLN A 79 15.07 6.56 -36.37
C GLN A 79 15.37 5.06 -36.48
N ARG A 80 14.70 4.33 -37.39
CA ARG A 80 14.97 2.89 -37.65
C ARG A 80 16.36 2.63 -38.19
N ILE A 81 16.86 3.50 -39.07
CA ILE A 81 18.23 3.42 -39.58
C ILE A 81 19.23 3.67 -38.44
N ARG A 82 19.02 4.72 -37.64
CA ARG A 82 19.89 5.05 -36.49
C ARG A 82 19.93 3.95 -35.43
N SER A 83 18.82 3.25 -35.23
CA SER A 83 18.72 2.13 -34.28
C SER A 83 19.20 0.79 -34.85
N GLY A 84 19.66 0.73 -36.09
CA GLY A 84 20.13 -0.52 -36.74
C GLY A 84 19.04 -1.53 -37.06
N ARG A 85 17.75 -1.15 -36.93
CA ARG A 85 16.59 -2.05 -37.11
C ARG A 85 16.04 -2.07 -38.55
N ALA A 86 16.52 -1.22 -39.45
CA ALA A 86 15.98 -1.09 -40.80
C ALA A 86 16.49 -2.19 -41.74
N ARG A 87 15.58 -3.02 -42.28
CA ARG A 87 15.87 -3.97 -43.38
C ARG A 87 15.70 -3.38 -44.78
N SER A 88 15.00 -2.25 -44.91
CA SER A 88 14.73 -1.54 -46.18
C SER A 88 14.90 -0.04 -46.01
N ARG A 89 15.35 0.65 -47.06
CA ARG A 89 15.54 2.11 -47.12
C ARG A 89 14.42 2.84 -47.88
N SER A 90 13.28 2.18 -48.13
CA SER A 90 12.14 2.80 -48.80
C SER A 90 11.18 3.44 -47.81
N ILE A 91 10.80 4.71 -48.05
CA ILE A 91 9.77 5.43 -47.27
C ILE A 91 8.40 4.76 -47.45
N ALA A 92 8.12 4.23 -48.65
CA ALA A 92 6.86 3.55 -48.95
C ALA A 92 6.64 2.26 -48.15
N ALA A 93 7.69 1.71 -47.53
CA ALA A 93 7.59 0.54 -46.65
C ALA A 93 7.20 0.90 -45.20
N VAL A 94 7.05 2.19 -44.87
CA VAL A 94 6.58 2.64 -43.56
C VAL A 94 5.07 2.84 -43.63
N ASP A 95 4.31 1.85 -43.15
CA ASP A 95 2.89 1.99 -42.93
C ASP A 95 2.62 2.61 -41.55
N LEU A 96 1.93 3.76 -41.50
CA LEU A 96 1.65 4.41 -40.22
C LEU A 96 0.62 3.65 -39.39
N ASP A 97 -0.20 2.80 -40.01
CA ASP A 97 -1.21 2.01 -39.31
C ASP A 97 -0.61 0.86 -38.48
N ASP A 98 0.64 0.48 -38.78
CA ASP A 98 1.42 -0.46 -37.99
C ASP A 98 1.92 0.13 -36.66
N TYR A 99 1.76 1.44 -36.40
CA TYR A 99 2.32 2.07 -35.20
C TYR A 99 1.28 2.72 -34.30
N GLU A 100 1.63 2.74 -33.03
CA GLU A 100 0.99 3.56 -32.01
C GLU A 100 2.04 4.54 -31.47
N ILE A 101 1.82 5.83 -31.70
CA ILE A 101 2.81 6.88 -31.46
C ILE A 101 2.49 7.56 -30.13
N TYR A 102 3.46 7.53 -29.21
CA TYR A 102 3.34 8.16 -27.89
C TYR A 102 4.31 9.34 -27.75
N PRO A 103 3.91 10.44 -27.08
CA PRO A 103 4.77 11.61 -26.88
C PRO A 103 5.91 11.34 -25.87
N SER A 104 5.72 10.41 -24.94
CA SER A 104 6.71 9.99 -23.94
C SER A 104 6.56 8.52 -23.56
N GLU A 105 7.59 7.95 -22.92
CA GLU A 105 7.53 6.60 -22.34
C GLU A 105 6.46 6.52 -21.23
N ASP A 106 6.37 7.55 -20.37
CA ASP A 106 5.39 7.61 -19.27
C ASP A 106 3.94 7.51 -19.77
N ARG A 107 3.64 8.16 -20.89
CA ARG A 107 2.33 8.10 -21.55
C ARG A 107 2.04 6.73 -22.14
N ALA A 108 3.04 6.02 -22.61
CA ALA A 108 2.87 4.64 -23.08
C ALA A 108 2.45 3.69 -21.94
N PHE A 109 2.65 4.10 -20.68
CA PHE A 109 2.21 3.38 -19.49
C PHE A 109 0.85 3.85 -18.93
N GLU A 110 0.27 4.94 -19.42
CA GLU A 110 -1.08 5.37 -19.01
C GLU A 110 -2.16 4.34 -19.38
N ASP A 111 -1.93 3.55 -20.43
CA ASP A 111 -2.79 2.43 -20.85
C ASP A 111 -2.64 1.19 -19.95
N VAL A 112 -1.65 1.17 -19.05
CA VAL A 112 -1.46 0.06 -18.11
C VAL A 112 -2.49 0.20 -16.99
N GLY A 113 -3.45 -0.72 -16.98
CA GLY A 113 -4.49 -0.77 -15.94
C GLY A 113 -3.91 -0.85 -14.52
N GLN A 114 -4.65 -0.32 -13.56
CA GLN A 114 -4.27 -0.39 -12.15
C GLN A 114 -4.34 -1.83 -11.64
N LEU A 115 -3.44 -2.19 -10.72
CA LEU A 115 -3.54 -3.46 -10.01
C LEU A 115 -4.85 -3.50 -9.20
N GLY A 116 -5.72 -4.46 -9.53
CA GLY A 116 -6.95 -4.71 -8.78
C GLY A 116 -6.68 -5.22 -7.36
N GLY A 117 -7.63 -5.01 -6.46
CA GLY A 117 -7.55 -5.60 -5.12
C GLY A 117 -7.77 -7.11 -5.14
N SER A 118 -7.03 -7.86 -4.33
CA SER A 118 -7.29 -9.28 -4.07
C SER A 118 -8.57 -9.45 -3.25
N GLU A 119 -9.42 -10.39 -3.65
CA GLU A 119 -10.44 -10.95 -2.76
C GLU A 119 -9.80 -12.03 -1.90
N ASP A 120 -9.21 -11.62 -0.78
CA ASP A 120 -8.58 -12.56 0.14
C ASP A 120 -9.63 -13.27 1.00
N ALA A 121 -9.40 -14.55 1.25
CA ALA A 121 -10.24 -15.37 2.12
C ALA A 121 -9.37 -16.24 3.03
N PHE A 122 -9.88 -16.53 4.22
CA PHE A 122 -9.23 -17.42 5.18
C PHE A 122 -10.26 -18.22 5.97
N GLU A 123 -9.79 -19.29 6.61
CA GLU A 123 -10.61 -20.22 7.36
C GLU A 123 -10.26 -20.20 8.85
N LEU A 124 -11.28 -20.24 9.71
CA LEU A 124 -11.12 -20.42 11.16
C LEU A 124 -11.72 -21.76 11.58
N HIS A 125 -10.92 -22.58 12.24
CA HIS A 125 -11.36 -23.89 12.70
C HIS A 125 -11.94 -23.85 14.12
N THR A 126 -11.45 -22.96 15.00
CA THR A 126 -11.84 -22.97 16.41
C THR A 126 -12.80 -21.85 16.78
N LYS A 127 -13.73 -22.16 17.70
CA LYS A 127 -14.61 -21.14 18.33
C LYS A 127 -13.80 -20.06 19.06
N HIS A 128 -12.58 -20.38 19.53
CA HIS A 128 -11.70 -19.42 20.18
C HIS A 128 -11.20 -18.37 19.20
N ALA A 129 -10.77 -18.77 18.00
CA ALA A 129 -10.36 -17.83 16.96
C ALA A 129 -11.54 -17.03 16.41
N VAL A 130 -12.71 -17.66 16.20
CA VAL A 130 -13.93 -16.93 15.81
C VAL A 130 -14.28 -15.84 16.82
N ARG A 131 -14.20 -16.14 18.12
CA ARG A 131 -14.38 -15.12 19.17
C ARG A 131 -13.30 -14.03 19.11
N MET A 132 -12.05 -14.37 18.81
CA MET A 132 -10.95 -13.41 18.63
C MET A 132 -11.17 -12.46 17.45
N TRP A 133 -11.72 -13.01 16.36
CA TRP A 133 -12.09 -12.26 15.17
C TRP A 133 -13.19 -11.23 15.44
N GLU A 134 -14.31 -11.66 16.05
CA GLU A 134 -15.48 -10.81 16.31
C GLU A 134 -15.32 -9.91 17.54
N GLY A 135 -14.54 -10.35 18.54
CA GLY A 135 -14.42 -9.69 19.83
C GLY A 135 -15.62 -9.93 20.75
N ARG A 136 -15.74 -9.12 21.79
CA ARG A 136 -16.89 -9.15 22.70
C ARG A 136 -17.33 -7.74 23.07
N ASN A 137 -18.58 -7.41 22.76
CA ASN A 137 -19.20 -6.15 23.15
C ASN A 137 -20.46 -6.38 23.97
N ASP A 138 -20.30 -7.02 25.13
CA ASP A 138 -21.39 -7.34 26.04
C ASP A 138 -21.51 -6.25 27.12
N PRO A 139 -22.68 -5.61 27.30
CA PRO A 139 -22.88 -4.62 28.34
C PRO A 139 -22.68 -5.10 29.76
N LYS A 140 -22.96 -6.38 30.01
CA LYS A 140 -22.93 -6.99 31.34
C LYS A 140 -21.67 -7.84 31.56
N GLY A 141 -20.73 -7.83 30.61
CA GLY A 141 -19.55 -8.68 30.64
C GLY A 141 -18.26 -7.95 30.25
N PRO A 142 -17.12 -8.65 30.31
CA PRO A 142 -15.85 -8.10 29.87
C PRO A 142 -15.90 -7.79 28.37
N ARG A 143 -15.68 -6.53 28.02
CA ARG A 143 -15.61 -6.04 26.64
C ARG A 143 -14.17 -6.04 26.15
N TRP A 144 -13.98 -6.43 24.90
CA TRP A 144 -12.70 -6.33 24.23
C TRP A 144 -12.87 -6.28 22.70
N PRO A 145 -12.04 -5.51 22.00
CA PRO A 145 -12.14 -5.34 20.55
C PRO A 145 -11.75 -6.63 19.82
N GLY A 146 -12.51 -6.98 18.78
CA GLY A 146 -12.16 -8.07 17.88
C GLY A 146 -11.10 -7.65 16.87
N ILE A 147 -10.42 -8.62 16.26
CA ILE A 147 -9.42 -8.36 15.22
C ILE A 147 -10.00 -7.57 14.06
N ARG A 148 -11.22 -7.90 13.60
CA ARG A 148 -11.89 -7.17 12.50
C ARG A 148 -11.94 -5.67 12.78
N TYR A 149 -12.28 -5.29 14.02
CA TYR A 149 -12.35 -3.89 14.43
C TYR A 149 -10.95 -3.27 14.58
N ALA A 150 -10.01 -4.00 15.20
CA ALA A 150 -8.63 -3.55 15.38
C ALA A 150 -7.92 -3.26 14.05
N MET A 151 -8.21 -4.01 12.98
CA MET A 151 -7.68 -3.72 11.63
C MET A 151 -8.02 -2.30 11.17
N GLY A 152 -9.27 -1.87 11.37
CA GLY A 152 -9.70 -0.51 11.05
C GLY A 152 -8.96 0.56 11.87
N LEU A 153 -8.74 0.26 13.16
CA LEU A 153 -8.01 1.15 14.08
C LEU A 153 -6.53 1.27 13.74
N CYS A 154 -5.86 0.18 13.37
CA CYS A 154 -4.49 0.24 12.84
C CYS A 154 -4.44 1.08 11.56
N GLY A 155 -5.43 0.97 10.68
CA GLY A 155 -5.55 1.83 9.51
C GLY A 155 -5.70 3.32 9.86
N GLU A 156 -6.43 3.65 10.92
CA GLU A 156 -6.51 5.02 11.45
C GLU A 156 -5.16 5.53 11.96
N LEU A 157 -4.47 4.73 12.79
CA LEU A 157 -3.14 5.06 13.32
C LEU A 157 -2.12 5.25 12.20
N ALA A 158 -2.13 4.37 11.19
CA ALA A 158 -1.27 4.47 10.02
C ALA A 158 -1.54 5.77 9.22
N ARG A 159 -2.81 6.15 9.05
CA ARG A 159 -3.17 7.42 8.40
C ARG A 159 -2.70 8.63 9.20
N SER A 160 -2.87 8.62 10.52
CA SER A 160 -2.37 9.70 11.39
C SER A 160 -0.84 9.81 11.35
N THR A 161 -0.14 8.67 11.31
CA THR A 161 1.32 8.62 11.16
C THR A 161 1.76 9.21 9.82
N LYS A 162 1.10 8.85 8.72
CA LYS A 162 1.33 9.44 7.39
C LYS A 162 1.00 10.94 7.33
N ALA A 163 0.04 11.38 8.15
CA ALA A 163 -0.28 12.79 8.37
C ALA A 163 0.77 13.53 9.21
N ASP A 164 1.91 12.89 9.53
CA ASP A 164 3.04 13.45 10.29
C ASP A 164 2.74 13.68 11.78
N ASN A 165 1.81 12.91 12.36
CA ASN A 165 1.57 12.91 13.80
C ASN A 165 2.64 12.08 14.54
N PRO A 166 3.50 12.69 15.38
CA PRO A 166 4.59 11.97 16.04
C PRO A 166 4.12 11.01 17.13
N PHE A 167 3.01 11.29 17.82
CA PHE A 167 2.46 10.38 18.82
C PHE A 167 1.84 9.14 18.17
N ALA A 168 1.15 9.32 17.04
CA ALA A 168 0.63 8.20 16.27
C ALA A 168 1.77 7.32 15.75
N HIS A 169 2.88 7.94 15.32
CA HIS A 169 4.09 7.24 14.90
C HIS A 169 4.67 6.40 16.05
N ALA A 170 4.88 7.01 17.23
CA ALA A 170 5.41 6.31 18.40
C ALA A 170 4.53 5.12 18.83
N GLU A 171 3.21 5.32 18.90
CA GLU A 171 2.26 4.25 19.23
C GLU A 171 2.30 3.11 18.21
N LEU A 172 2.48 3.42 16.93
CA LEU A 172 2.53 2.40 15.90
C LEU A 172 3.77 1.50 16.02
N LEU A 173 4.94 2.07 16.33
CA LEU A 173 6.17 1.31 16.59
C LEU A 173 6.06 0.46 17.85
N ARG A 174 5.45 1.01 18.91
CA ARG A 174 5.16 0.27 20.14
C ARG A 174 4.26 -0.94 19.85
N LEU A 175 3.19 -0.73 19.08
CA LEU A 175 2.26 -1.79 18.69
C LEU A 175 2.92 -2.82 17.76
N GLU A 176 3.84 -2.44 16.88
CA GLU A 176 4.63 -3.38 16.08
C GLU A 176 5.45 -4.31 16.97
N SER A 177 6.11 -3.74 17.99
CA SER A 177 6.89 -4.52 18.96
C SER A 177 6.00 -5.47 19.78
N GLU A 178 4.81 -5.02 20.19
CA GLU A 178 3.83 -5.87 20.87
C GLU A 178 3.29 -6.99 19.97
N MET A 179 3.00 -6.69 18.69
CA MET A 179 2.58 -7.70 17.71
C MET A 179 3.67 -8.76 17.53
N GLU A 180 4.94 -8.35 17.48
CA GLU A 180 6.06 -9.27 17.36
C GLU A 180 6.23 -10.14 18.61
N ALA A 181 6.15 -9.55 19.80
CA ALA A 181 6.21 -10.30 21.05
C ALA A 181 5.08 -11.35 21.15
N VAL A 182 3.86 -10.99 20.78
CA VAL A 182 2.73 -11.95 20.73
C VAL A 182 2.97 -13.02 19.67
N SER A 183 3.48 -12.66 18.49
CA SER A 183 3.84 -13.61 17.43
C SER A 183 4.86 -14.63 17.91
N ALA A 184 5.94 -14.16 18.54
CA ALA A 184 7.02 -15.00 19.05
C ALA A 184 6.54 -15.94 20.17
N GLN A 185 5.68 -15.44 21.07
CA GLN A 185 5.08 -16.26 22.12
C GLN A 185 4.19 -17.37 21.54
N LEU A 186 3.33 -17.04 20.56
CA LEU A 186 2.47 -18.03 19.91
C LEU A 186 3.28 -19.10 19.18
N ALA A 187 4.35 -18.70 18.47
CA ALA A 187 5.26 -19.63 17.80
C ALA A 187 5.95 -20.55 18.82
N THR A 188 6.55 -19.98 19.86
CA THR A 188 7.24 -20.72 20.93
C THR A 188 6.33 -21.75 21.59
N ASP A 189 5.08 -21.36 21.93
CA ASP A 189 4.12 -22.29 22.51
C ASP A 189 3.68 -23.38 21.53
N THR A 190 3.52 -23.04 20.25
CA THR A 190 3.14 -23.99 19.20
C THR A 190 4.24 -25.04 19.01
N ASP A 191 5.48 -24.60 18.82
CA ASP A 191 6.63 -25.46 18.59
C ASP A 191 6.85 -26.40 19.78
N ARG A 192 6.77 -25.88 21.00
CA ARG A 192 6.86 -26.67 22.23
C ARG A 192 5.82 -27.79 22.28
N LEU A 193 4.57 -27.51 21.92
CA LEU A 193 3.51 -28.51 21.93
C LEU A 193 3.64 -29.52 20.78
N GLN A 194 4.07 -29.07 19.59
CA GLN A 194 4.31 -29.95 18.45
C GLN A 194 5.45 -30.94 18.74
N GLN A 195 6.56 -30.47 19.31
CA GLN A 195 7.67 -31.34 19.71
C GLN A 195 7.25 -32.42 20.71
N GLN A 196 6.39 -32.08 21.67
CA GLN A 196 5.82 -33.07 22.61
C GLN A 196 4.94 -34.10 21.89
N LEU A 197 4.16 -33.67 20.90
CA LEU A 197 3.31 -34.56 20.09
C LEU A 197 4.14 -35.53 19.25
N GLU A 198 5.21 -35.02 18.62
CA GLU A 198 6.16 -35.81 17.83
C GLU A 198 6.90 -36.85 18.71
N ALA A 199 7.31 -36.46 19.92
CA ALA A 199 7.93 -37.37 20.87
C ALA A 199 6.99 -38.53 21.24
N CYS A 200 5.68 -38.27 21.41
CA CYS A 200 4.68 -39.33 21.60
C CYS A 200 4.52 -40.23 20.37
N GLY A 201 4.70 -39.68 19.17
CA GLY A 201 4.59 -40.43 17.91
C GLY A 201 5.78 -41.34 17.60
N SER A 202 6.93 -41.16 18.28
CA SER A 202 8.15 -41.94 18.07
C SER A 202 8.02 -43.45 18.28
N GLY A 203 6.94 -43.90 18.94
CA GLY A 203 6.57 -45.32 19.07
C GLY A 203 5.81 -45.91 17.88
N GLY A 204 5.77 -45.22 16.72
CA GLY A 204 5.05 -45.65 15.52
C GLY A 204 3.59 -45.18 15.45
N ILE A 205 3.19 -44.22 16.29
CA ILE A 205 1.84 -43.65 16.31
C ILE A 205 1.84 -42.35 15.51
N HIS A 206 1.07 -42.30 14.43
CA HIS A 206 0.87 -41.06 13.68
C HIS A 206 -0.24 -40.23 14.32
N ILE A 207 0.10 -39.07 14.91
CA ILE A 207 -0.87 -38.18 15.57
C ILE A 207 -1.08 -36.93 14.72
N SER A 208 -2.26 -36.82 14.11
CA SER A 208 -2.65 -35.62 13.36
C SER A 208 -3.30 -34.56 14.26
N VAL A 209 -3.01 -33.29 14.00
CA VAL A 209 -3.66 -32.15 14.66
C VAL A 209 -5.15 -32.10 14.28
N VAL A 210 -6.02 -32.02 15.28
CA VAL A 210 -7.48 -31.96 15.08
C VAL A 210 -7.86 -30.80 14.16
N ALA A 211 -8.79 -31.03 13.26
CA ALA A 211 -9.35 -30.02 12.37
C ALA A 211 -10.87 -29.97 12.52
N ASN A 212 -11.45 -28.79 12.32
CA ASN A 212 -12.90 -28.67 12.16
C ASN A 212 -13.29 -29.13 10.76
N ASN A 213 -14.26 -30.04 10.65
CA ASN A 213 -14.77 -30.58 9.39
C ASN A 213 -15.57 -29.54 8.57
N ASN A 214 -16.01 -28.46 9.21
CA ASN A 214 -16.69 -27.34 8.57
C ASN A 214 -16.14 -26.01 9.12
N PRO A 215 -14.92 -25.61 8.71
CA PRO A 215 -14.32 -24.36 9.16
C PRO A 215 -15.10 -23.16 8.66
N LEU A 216 -15.04 -22.05 9.41
CA LEU A 216 -15.70 -20.81 9.01
C LEU A 216 -14.84 -20.09 7.98
N LEU A 217 -15.30 -20.06 6.72
CA LEU A 217 -14.71 -19.26 5.66
C LEU A 217 -15.11 -17.78 5.79
N ILE A 218 -14.11 -16.89 5.85
CA ILE A 218 -14.30 -15.44 5.94
C ILE A 218 -13.63 -14.80 4.73
N LYS A 219 -14.40 -14.03 3.97
CA LYS A 219 -13.89 -13.17 2.91
C LYS A 219 -13.62 -11.77 3.45
N VAL A 220 -12.47 -11.20 3.12
CA VAL A 220 -12.10 -9.85 3.53
C VAL A 220 -11.57 -9.08 2.33
N ALA A 221 -12.16 -7.93 2.06
CA ALA A 221 -11.69 -7.04 1.03
C ALA A 221 -10.45 -6.26 1.51
N SER A 222 -9.42 -6.20 0.68
CA SER A 222 -8.27 -5.30 0.85
C SER A 222 -7.48 -5.48 2.16
N LEU A 223 -6.98 -6.70 2.40
CA LEU A 223 -6.04 -6.98 3.49
C LEU A 223 -4.65 -6.44 3.14
N ARG A 224 -4.16 -5.43 3.89
CA ARG A 224 -2.85 -4.81 3.67
C ARG A 224 -2.19 -4.41 4.99
N GLY A 225 -0.86 -4.37 5.01
CA GLY A 225 -0.05 -3.90 6.15
C GLY A 225 -0.46 -4.54 7.47
N TYR A 226 -0.74 -3.72 8.49
CA TYR A 226 -1.18 -4.19 9.82
C TYR A 226 -2.41 -5.08 9.80
N GLY A 227 -3.34 -4.88 8.84
CA GLY A 227 -4.50 -5.74 8.71
C GLY A 227 -4.10 -7.18 8.40
N PHE A 228 -3.16 -7.36 7.48
CA PHE A 228 -2.62 -8.68 7.16
C PHE A 228 -1.82 -9.26 8.32
N ARG A 229 -1.01 -8.44 9.02
CA ARG A 229 -0.25 -8.89 10.20
C ARG A 229 -1.15 -9.40 11.33
N LEU A 230 -2.24 -8.69 11.64
CA LEU A 230 -3.23 -9.13 12.62
C LEU A 230 -3.93 -10.43 12.20
N LEU A 231 -4.17 -10.62 10.90
CA LEU A 231 -4.71 -11.88 10.38
C LEU A 231 -3.73 -13.04 10.61
N GLN A 232 -2.43 -12.83 10.36
CA GLN A 232 -1.42 -13.87 10.62
C GLN A 232 -1.40 -14.27 12.11
N LEU A 233 -1.48 -13.31 13.03
CA LEU A 233 -1.58 -13.59 14.47
C LEU A 233 -2.86 -14.39 14.81
N LEU A 234 -3.99 -14.07 14.18
CA LEU A 234 -5.23 -14.82 14.35
C LEU A 234 -5.08 -16.29 13.93
N LEU A 235 -4.49 -16.53 12.77
CA LEU A 235 -4.31 -17.88 12.23
C LEU A 235 -3.30 -18.68 13.05
N ALA A 236 -2.22 -18.05 13.51
CA ALA A 236 -1.27 -18.66 14.44
C ALA A 236 -1.96 -19.06 15.76
N TYR A 237 -2.80 -18.18 16.31
CA TYR A 237 -3.60 -18.50 17.49
C TYR A 237 -4.61 -19.63 17.23
N ASP A 238 -5.33 -19.62 16.11
CA ASP A 238 -6.27 -20.69 15.74
C ASP A 238 -5.56 -22.04 15.67
N TYR A 239 -4.38 -22.07 15.07
CA TYR A 239 -3.55 -23.26 14.98
C TYR A 239 -3.08 -23.75 16.36
N LEU A 240 -2.53 -22.85 17.20
CA LEU A 240 -2.12 -23.20 18.57
C LEU A 240 -3.26 -23.82 19.37
N VAL A 241 -4.48 -23.28 19.26
CA VAL A 241 -5.66 -23.83 19.94
C VAL A 241 -5.95 -25.25 19.47
N ARG A 242 -5.84 -25.54 18.17
CA ARG A 242 -6.01 -26.90 17.64
C ARG A 242 -4.95 -27.86 18.16
N VAL A 243 -3.68 -27.43 18.22
CA VAL A 243 -2.60 -28.24 18.78
C VAL A 243 -2.87 -28.54 20.26
N ALA A 244 -3.17 -27.52 21.07
CA ALA A 244 -3.49 -27.69 22.49
C ALA A 244 -4.68 -28.65 22.71
N MET A 245 -5.78 -28.47 21.95
CA MET A 245 -6.93 -29.38 22.01
C MET A 245 -6.55 -30.82 21.64
N THR A 246 -5.68 -31.01 20.64
CA THR A 246 -5.17 -32.33 20.26
C THR A 246 -4.41 -32.97 21.43
N MET A 247 -3.53 -32.21 22.09
CA MET A 247 -2.77 -32.67 23.25
C MET A 247 -3.69 -33.15 24.38
N GLY A 248 -4.75 -32.40 24.69
CA GLY A 248 -5.75 -32.78 25.69
C GLY A 248 -6.54 -34.03 25.29
N MET A 249 -7.05 -34.07 24.06
CA MET A 249 -7.84 -35.20 23.54
C MET A 249 -7.05 -36.51 23.50
N LYS A 250 -5.75 -36.45 23.23
CA LYS A 250 -4.87 -37.62 23.17
C LYS A 250 -4.27 -38.00 24.52
N GLY A 251 -4.58 -37.26 25.58
CA GLY A 251 -4.06 -37.51 26.92
C GLY A 251 -2.57 -37.21 27.08
N VAL A 252 -1.94 -36.52 26.12
CA VAL A 252 -0.53 -36.08 26.21
C VAL A 252 -0.40 -34.96 27.25
N MET A 253 -1.43 -34.12 27.37
CA MET A 253 -1.58 -33.13 28.43
C MET A 253 -2.90 -33.32 29.17
N THR A 254 -2.97 -32.85 30.41
CA THR A 254 -4.26 -32.76 31.11
C THR A 254 -5.16 -31.72 30.42
N ASN A 255 -6.47 -31.92 30.49
CA ASN A 255 -7.45 -30.95 29.99
C ASN A 255 -7.24 -29.56 30.61
N HIS A 256 -6.86 -29.50 31.90
CA HIS A 256 -6.57 -28.25 32.57
C HIS A 256 -5.35 -27.55 31.94
N ALA A 257 -4.23 -28.26 31.75
CA ALA A 257 -3.03 -27.68 31.14
C ALA A 257 -3.27 -27.21 29.69
N SER A 258 -4.01 -27.99 28.90
CA SER A 258 -4.44 -27.59 27.54
C SER A 258 -5.26 -26.30 27.56
N ASN A 259 -6.27 -26.22 28.42
CA ASN A 259 -7.10 -25.03 28.56
C ASN A 259 -6.27 -23.82 29.05
N ASP A 260 -5.30 -24.04 29.92
CA ASP A 260 -4.41 -22.99 30.43
C ASP A 260 -3.59 -22.34 29.30
N VAL A 261 -3.05 -23.14 28.37
CA VAL A 261 -2.36 -22.63 27.18
C VAL A 261 -3.29 -21.77 26.33
N ILE A 262 -4.51 -22.26 26.06
CA ILE A 262 -5.52 -21.53 25.26
C ILE A 262 -5.91 -20.21 25.95
N HIS A 263 -6.09 -20.22 27.27
CA HIS A 263 -6.47 -19.04 28.03
C HIS A 263 -5.35 -17.99 28.10
N LYS A 264 -4.10 -18.42 28.29
CA LYS A 264 -2.93 -17.53 28.37
C LYS A 264 -2.62 -16.89 27.01
N SER A 265 -2.52 -17.68 25.94
CA SER A 265 -2.32 -17.16 24.58
C SER A 265 -3.46 -16.23 24.14
N GLY A 266 -4.71 -16.63 24.41
CA GLY A 266 -5.87 -15.77 24.14
C GLY A 266 -5.88 -14.49 24.97
N ARG A 267 -5.31 -14.48 26.19
CA ARG A 267 -5.16 -13.26 27.00
C ARG A 267 -4.15 -12.31 26.35
N GLY A 268 -3.00 -12.80 25.89
CA GLY A 268 -2.00 -11.99 25.18
C GLY A 268 -2.59 -11.27 23.97
N MET A 269 -3.33 -12.01 23.13
CA MET A 269 -4.06 -11.42 22.00
C MET A 269 -5.03 -10.31 22.44
N ARG A 270 -5.84 -10.54 23.49
CA ARG A 270 -6.81 -9.53 23.97
C ARG A 270 -6.13 -8.28 24.51
N VAL A 271 -4.98 -8.42 25.18
CA VAL A 271 -4.19 -7.28 25.69
C VAL A 271 -3.68 -6.44 24.52
N LEU A 272 -3.10 -7.07 23.50
CA LEU A 272 -2.66 -6.38 22.27
C LEU A 272 -3.82 -5.63 21.61
N LEU A 273 -4.97 -6.29 21.41
CA LEU A 273 -6.13 -5.66 20.76
C LEU A 273 -6.68 -4.48 21.59
N GLN A 274 -6.69 -4.61 22.92
CA GLN A 274 -7.04 -3.51 23.81
C GLN A 274 -6.02 -2.36 23.72
N GLY A 275 -4.73 -2.67 23.61
CA GLY A 275 -3.66 -1.69 23.38
C GLY A 275 -3.87 -0.89 22.10
N ILE A 276 -4.20 -1.56 20.99
CA ILE A 276 -4.54 -0.91 19.71
C ILE A 276 -5.74 0.02 19.88
N TYR A 277 -6.79 -0.44 20.57
CA TYR A 277 -7.98 0.37 20.82
C TYR A 277 -7.66 1.64 21.60
N LEU A 278 -6.96 1.51 22.73
CA LEU A 278 -6.61 2.66 23.57
C LEU A 278 -5.72 3.65 22.82
N SER A 279 -4.74 3.15 22.06
CA SER A 279 -3.85 3.98 21.24
C SER A 279 -4.66 4.77 20.20
N ALA A 280 -5.57 4.12 19.48
CA ALA A 280 -6.43 4.80 18.51
C ALA A 280 -7.33 5.85 19.17
N MET A 281 -7.90 5.57 20.35
CA MET A 281 -8.73 6.54 21.07
C MET A 281 -7.93 7.76 21.52
N ARG A 282 -6.70 7.57 22.03
CA ARG A 282 -5.80 8.68 22.38
C ARG A 282 -5.49 9.53 21.15
N ILE A 283 -5.05 8.92 20.05
CA ILE A 283 -4.67 9.64 18.84
C ILE A 283 -5.85 10.41 18.22
N ARG A 284 -7.09 9.91 18.35
CA ARG A 284 -8.28 10.66 17.88
C ARG A 284 -8.43 12.03 18.55
N GLN A 285 -8.04 12.16 19.82
CA GLN A 285 -8.12 13.44 20.53
C GLN A 285 -7.08 14.47 20.03
N ILE A 286 -5.99 13.99 19.43
CA ILE A 286 -4.87 14.81 18.96
C ILE A 286 -4.61 14.64 17.46
N ARG A 287 -5.65 14.32 16.68
CA ARG A 287 -5.53 13.96 15.26
C ARG A 287 -4.86 15.03 14.40
N GLN A 288 -5.03 16.30 14.77
CA GLN A 288 -4.51 17.45 14.01
C GLN A 288 -3.05 17.77 14.32
N VAL A 289 -2.45 17.11 15.32
CA VAL A 289 -1.05 17.33 15.69
C VAL A 289 -0.14 16.77 14.61
N ASN A 290 0.83 17.59 14.20
CA ASN A 290 1.98 17.20 13.41
C ASN A 290 3.25 17.85 13.97
N ARG A 291 4.43 17.41 13.54
CA ARG A 291 5.71 17.92 14.08
C ARG A 291 5.89 19.42 13.84
N ARG A 292 5.41 19.95 12.70
CA ARG A 292 5.45 21.39 12.42
C ARG A 292 4.59 22.18 13.41
N ALA A 293 3.41 21.69 13.73
CA ALA A 293 2.53 22.30 14.73
C ALA A 293 3.15 22.25 16.14
N LEU A 294 3.89 21.20 16.49
CA LEU A 294 4.69 21.17 17.73
C LEU A 294 5.76 22.28 17.74
N LEU A 295 6.43 22.49 16.62
CA LEU A 295 7.47 23.51 16.48
C LEU A 295 6.90 24.93 16.50
N GLU A 296 5.78 25.19 15.84
CA GLU A 296 5.27 26.54 15.59
C GLU A 296 4.17 27.00 16.56
N ASN A 297 3.49 26.08 17.27
CA ASN A 297 2.36 26.42 18.15
C ASN A 297 2.66 26.07 19.63
N ASP A 298 3.10 27.06 20.39
CA ASP A 298 3.49 26.91 21.80
C ASP A 298 2.33 26.46 22.70
N ALA A 299 1.13 27.02 22.49
CA ALA A 299 -0.04 26.67 23.28
C ALA A 299 -0.46 25.20 23.08
N LEU A 300 -0.38 24.72 21.83
CA LEU A 300 -0.62 23.31 21.51
C LEU A 300 0.44 22.43 22.16
N ALA A 301 1.72 22.78 22.03
CA ALA A 301 2.83 22.00 22.57
C ALA A 301 2.77 21.90 24.11
N ALA A 302 2.48 23.01 24.80
CA ALA A 302 2.29 23.03 26.25
C ALA A 302 1.12 22.14 26.71
N LYS A 303 -0.02 22.18 26.00
CA LYS A 303 -1.16 21.31 26.31
C LYS A 303 -0.84 19.83 26.10
N LEU A 304 -0.03 19.49 25.09
CA LEU A 304 0.42 18.12 24.88
C LEU A 304 1.38 17.67 25.98
N ALA A 305 2.24 18.57 26.46
CA ALA A 305 3.13 18.31 27.59
C ALA A 305 2.36 18.06 28.89
N GLU A 306 1.32 18.83 29.17
CA GLU A 306 0.38 18.55 30.27
C GLU A 306 -0.25 17.16 30.12
N GLY A 307 -0.64 16.77 28.90
CA GLY A 307 -1.18 15.45 28.59
C GLY A 307 -0.18 14.32 28.85
N VAL A 308 1.11 14.53 28.56
CA VAL A 308 2.20 13.60 28.87
C VAL A 308 2.43 13.52 30.39
N ALA A 309 2.54 14.67 31.07
CA ALA A 309 2.73 14.74 32.51
C ALA A 309 1.57 14.10 33.30
N ALA A 310 0.34 14.19 32.79
CA ALA A 310 -0.83 13.53 33.36
C ALA A 310 -0.95 12.04 33.02
N GLY A 311 -0.01 11.47 32.25
CA GLY A 311 -0.03 10.07 31.81
C GLY A 311 -1.10 9.76 30.74
N GLY A 312 -1.73 10.79 30.17
CA GLY A 312 -2.72 10.64 29.10
C GLY A 312 -2.10 10.37 27.73
N LEU A 313 -0.84 10.77 27.53
CA LEU A 313 -0.03 10.48 26.36
C LEU A 313 1.31 9.88 26.81
N SER A 314 1.83 8.94 26.04
CA SER A 314 3.21 8.50 26.20
C SER A 314 4.17 9.61 25.71
N PRO A 315 5.30 9.85 26.40
CA PRO A 315 6.34 10.71 25.86
C PRO A 315 6.87 10.16 24.53
N LEU A 316 7.45 11.04 23.71
CA LEU A 316 7.95 10.69 22.39
C LEU A 316 9.39 10.18 22.48
N PRO A 317 9.71 9.06 21.81
CA PRO A 317 11.10 8.70 21.54
C PRO A 317 11.77 9.76 20.65
N LYS A 318 13.05 10.05 20.91
CA LYS A 318 13.83 11.02 20.13
C LYS A 318 13.87 10.64 18.65
N GLU A 319 14.10 9.37 18.38
CA GLU A 319 14.26 8.79 17.05
C GLU A 319 12.96 8.94 16.24
N VAL A 320 11.82 8.88 16.92
CA VAL A 320 10.51 9.13 16.32
C VAL A 320 10.36 10.60 16.00
N LEU A 321 10.65 11.50 16.94
CA LEU A 321 10.53 12.94 16.71
C LEU A 321 11.38 13.38 15.51
N LEU A 322 12.58 12.80 15.37
CA LEU A 322 13.57 13.14 14.34
C LEU A 322 13.49 12.34 13.04
N TYR A 323 12.46 11.49 12.86
CA TYR A 323 12.28 10.63 11.67
C TYR A 323 13.37 9.57 11.44
N GLU A 324 14.15 9.24 12.47
CA GLU A 324 15.27 8.28 12.41
C GLU A 324 14.75 6.83 12.36
N THR A 325 13.62 6.57 13.02
CA THR A 325 12.92 5.27 12.97
C THR A 325 11.63 5.39 12.17
N LYS A 326 11.26 4.34 11.44
CA LYS A 326 10.03 4.29 10.62
C LYS A 326 9.25 3.01 10.88
N PRO A 327 7.90 3.03 10.83
CA PRO A 327 7.09 1.84 10.99
C PRO A 327 7.23 0.95 9.76
N ALA A 328 7.08 -0.36 9.94
CA ALA A 328 7.30 -1.36 8.90
C ALA A 328 6.37 -1.19 7.68
N TYR A 329 5.11 -0.76 7.91
CA TYR A 329 4.08 -0.72 6.87
C TYR A 329 3.60 0.69 6.51
N VAL A 330 4.28 1.74 6.99
CA VAL A 330 3.92 3.13 6.70
C VAL A 330 5.12 3.89 6.18
N TYR A 331 4.98 4.45 4.98
CA TYR A 331 5.96 5.38 4.46
C TYR A 331 5.80 6.77 5.12
N VAL A 332 6.75 7.13 5.98
CA VAL A 332 6.83 8.43 6.64
C VAL A 332 7.80 9.33 5.87
N VAL A 333 7.30 10.46 5.40
CA VAL A 333 8.07 11.52 4.72
C VAL A 333 8.45 12.57 5.74
N GLN A 334 9.73 12.97 5.75
CA GLN A 334 10.19 14.12 6.51
C GLN A 334 9.56 15.40 5.92
N LYS A 335 8.80 16.14 6.72
CA LYS A 335 8.12 17.38 6.30
C LYS A 335 8.73 18.65 6.89
N ILE A 336 9.72 18.51 7.75
CA ILE A 336 10.47 19.62 8.39
C ILE A 336 11.87 19.66 7.78
N GLU A 337 12.38 20.85 7.56
CA GLU A 337 13.74 21.08 7.06
C GLU A 337 14.79 20.53 8.03
N ALA A 338 15.88 19.97 7.51
CA ALA A 338 16.86 19.25 8.33
C ALA A 338 17.55 20.14 9.39
N ASP A 339 17.72 21.43 9.08
CA ASP A 339 18.26 22.45 9.99
C ASP A 339 17.31 22.79 11.16
N ARG A 340 16.00 22.62 10.97
CA ARG A 340 14.98 22.89 12.00
C ARG A 340 14.66 21.70 12.91
N LEU A 341 15.21 20.52 12.62
CA LEU A 341 15.01 19.34 13.45
C LEU A 341 15.61 19.51 14.86
N ASN A 342 16.75 20.20 14.97
CA ASN A 342 17.36 20.46 16.27
C ASN A 342 16.50 21.42 17.12
N GLU A 343 15.92 22.45 16.49
CA GLU A 343 14.99 23.37 17.14
C GLU A 343 13.76 22.63 17.70
N LEU A 344 13.19 21.72 16.91
CA LEU A 344 12.08 20.86 17.35
C LEU A 344 12.45 19.98 18.54
N TYR A 345 13.63 19.35 18.50
CA TYR A 345 14.11 18.50 19.57
C TYR A 345 14.29 19.27 20.88
N GLU A 346 15.03 20.38 20.86
CA GLU A 346 15.29 21.21 22.04
C GLU A 346 13.99 21.74 22.65
N LYS A 347 13.05 22.18 21.81
CA LYS A 347 11.74 22.63 22.27
C LYS A 347 10.93 21.50 22.94
N ALA A 348 10.89 20.33 22.31
CA ALA A 348 10.17 19.19 22.85
C ALA A 348 10.82 18.67 24.15
N LEU A 349 12.15 18.70 24.25
CA LEU A 349 12.89 18.37 25.47
C LEU A 349 12.57 19.35 26.60
N ALA A 350 12.63 20.67 26.34
CA ALA A 350 12.34 21.71 27.32
C ALA A 350 10.90 21.64 27.87
N LEU A 351 9.95 21.18 27.05
CA LEU A 351 8.55 20.99 27.45
C LEU A 351 8.26 19.63 28.09
N GLY A 352 9.23 18.72 28.17
CA GLY A 352 9.02 17.37 28.72
C GLY A 352 8.18 16.46 27.83
N LEU A 353 8.22 16.67 26.51
CA LEU A 353 7.53 15.85 25.52
C LEU A 353 8.32 14.60 25.09
N ILE A 354 9.61 14.53 25.43
CA ILE A 354 10.52 13.45 25.03
C ILE A 354 10.76 12.49 26.20
N GLU A 355 10.94 11.21 25.91
CA GLU A 355 11.43 10.23 26.89
C GLU A 355 12.84 10.61 27.39
N TYR A 356 13.02 10.71 28.71
CA TYR A 356 14.36 10.83 29.28
C TYR A 356 15.08 9.48 29.13
N SER A 357 16.05 9.43 28.24
CA SER A 357 17.02 8.34 28.20
C SER A 357 18.14 8.66 29.19
N ASP A 358 18.07 8.08 30.39
CA ASP A 358 19.20 8.01 31.34
C ASP A 358 20.24 6.97 30.86
N THR A 359 20.72 7.11 29.62
CA THR A 359 21.87 6.34 29.13
C THR A 359 22.92 7.27 28.53
N GLU A 360 23.75 7.82 29.44
CA GLU A 360 25.18 8.06 29.19
C GLU A 360 26.00 7.13 30.08
#